data_AF-A0A7K5P9E5-F1
#
_entry.id   AF-A0A7K5P9E5-F1
#
_cell.length_a   1.000
_cell.length_b   1.000
_cell.length_c   1.000
_cell.angle_alpha   90.00
_cell.angle_beta   90.00
_cell.angle_gamma   90.00
#
_symmetry.space_group_name_H-M   'P 1'
#
loop_
_entity.id
_entity.type
_entity.pdbx_description
1 polymer ?
#
loop_
_entity_poly.entity_id
_entity_poly.type
_entity_poly.pdbx_seq_one_letter_code
_entity_poly.pdbx_strand_id
1 'polypeptide(L)'
;MNSRKLPSEPRRIFPAAKAPSQQPSHILVVDVTSPSWANTCSVLSEALENVLCLACGLAGPCRVPLLSLYVVQPQQECLLPFTQVRENFARIQACISELRSLTAEGCFPQGVNGVVQAVQDGLQQFKQYSRHTAAGGSTNSSVEITILTSQPSREMVKQLEKKLQDIDLVSLRRIQVIEVLKRDFLQPEDVEQCVPAEEPSSDMAILGMDIEVQTVEDNVISLEMLFKTWLHDHGTEREQLHLLLPSGGFGHTAAPKNTLMCLKCDLQERLLDPALLSGTADGAGRAADPSSPWHVAAWPSTALHKLRVLKALKSEGVCESVLYGLPFIIKPTSCWQLDWDELETNQHSFHALCHSLL
;
A
#
# COMPACT_ATOMS: atom_id res chain seq x y z
N MET A 1 49.18 37.04 -16.11
CA MET A 1 49.00 35.94 -17.09
C MET A 1 48.36 34.74 -16.38
N ASN A 2 47.06 34.56 -16.65
CA ASN A 2 46.27 33.32 -16.71
C ASN A 2 46.35 32.29 -15.56
N SER A 3 45.54 32.52 -14.51
CA SER A 3 44.99 31.42 -13.71
C SER A 3 43.70 30.94 -14.39
N ARG A 4 43.75 29.81 -15.09
CA ARG A 4 42.57 29.19 -15.72
C ARG A 4 41.71 28.57 -14.62
N LYS A 5 40.57 29.21 -14.31
CA LYS A 5 39.46 28.56 -13.61
C LYS A 5 38.88 27.49 -14.54
N LEU A 6 38.95 26.22 -14.18
CA LEU A 6 38.13 25.19 -14.81
C LEU A 6 36.65 25.48 -14.45
N PRO A 7 35.73 25.52 -15.41
CA PRO A 7 34.30 25.58 -15.09
C PRO A 7 33.90 24.22 -14.50
N SER A 8 33.36 24.24 -13.29
CA SER A 8 32.65 23.12 -12.68
C SER A 8 31.51 22.69 -13.60
N GLU A 9 31.57 21.46 -14.10
CA GLU A 9 30.46 20.87 -14.85
C GLU A 9 29.19 20.91 -13.98
N PRO A 10 28.06 21.43 -14.48
CA PRO A 10 26.80 21.27 -13.78
C PRO A 10 26.48 19.77 -13.76
N ARG A 11 26.37 19.20 -12.55
CA ARG A 11 25.74 17.89 -12.33
C ARG A 11 24.45 17.90 -13.15
N ARG A 12 24.37 17.04 -14.17
CA ARG A 12 23.13 16.80 -14.91
C ARG A 12 22.14 16.21 -13.92
N ILE A 13 21.29 17.07 -13.39
CA ILE A 13 20.06 16.66 -12.72
C ILE A 13 19.18 16.18 -13.87
N PHE A 14 19.15 14.87 -14.09
CA PHE A 14 18.14 14.27 -14.93
C PHE A 14 16.79 14.55 -14.25
N PRO A 15 15.83 15.23 -14.91
CA PRO A 15 14.49 15.28 -14.38
C PRO A 15 14.01 13.83 -14.32
N ALA A 16 13.71 13.35 -13.10
CA ALA A 16 13.05 12.07 -12.93
C ALA A 16 11.76 12.14 -13.75
N ALA A 17 11.69 11.34 -14.82
CA ALA A 17 10.45 11.15 -15.54
C ALA A 17 9.39 10.74 -14.51
N LYS A 18 8.25 11.44 -14.46
CA LYS A 18 7.11 11.06 -13.62
C LYS A 18 6.63 9.68 -14.10
N ALA A 19 7.19 8.66 -13.49
CA ALA A 19 6.82 7.27 -13.71
C ALA A 19 5.45 7.00 -13.07
N PRO A 20 4.58 6.20 -13.71
CA PRO A 20 3.30 5.84 -13.14
C PRO A 20 3.47 5.08 -11.84
N SER A 21 2.75 5.50 -10.79
CA SER A 21 2.60 4.71 -9.58
C SER A 21 1.83 3.43 -9.91
N GLN A 22 2.35 2.26 -9.57
CA GLN A 22 1.59 0.99 -9.62
C GLN A 22 0.55 0.85 -8.49
N GLN A 23 0.44 1.91 -7.70
CA GLN A 23 -0.43 2.00 -6.55
C GLN A 23 -1.89 2.10 -6.99
N PRO A 24 -2.78 1.32 -6.39
CA PRO A 24 -4.19 1.38 -6.71
C PRO A 24 -4.76 2.75 -6.31
N SER A 25 -5.79 3.16 -7.04
CA SER A 25 -6.65 4.25 -6.58
C SER A 25 -7.62 3.69 -5.53
N HIS A 26 -7.97 4.47 -4.51
CA HIS A 26 -8.82 3.97 -3.43
C HIS A 26 -10.21 4.63 -3.49
N ILE A 27 -11.25 3.81 -3.35
CA ILE A 27 -12.62 4.25 -3.08
C ILE A 27 -12.95 3.82 -1.66
N LEU A 28 -13.20 4.78 -0.77
CA LEU A 28 -13.72 4.53 0.56
C LEU A 28 -15.23 4.75 0.56
N VAL A 29 -15.99 3.73 0.93
CA VAL A 29 -17.44 3.81 1.12
C VAL A 29 -17.70 3.67 2.62
N VAL A 30 -18.32 4.67 3.24
CA VAL A 30 -18.62 4.68 4.67
C VAL A 30 -20.13 4.55 4.87
N ASP A 31 -20.55 3.47 5.51
CA ASP A 31 -21.93 3.23 5.88
C ASP A 31 -22.26 3.93 7.21
N VAL A 32 -23.12 4.94 7.13
CA VAL A 32 -23.50 5.84 8.23
C VAL A 32 -24.88 5.47 8.80
N THR A 33 -25.48 4.37 8.35
CA THR A 33 -26.82 3.95 8.77
C THR A 33 -26.88 3.35 10.18
N SER A 34 -25.74 3.14 10.83
CA SER A 34 -25.67 2.58 12.17
C SER A 34 -25.95 3.63 13.25
N PRO A 35 -26.72 3.28 14.31
CA PRO A 35 -26.91 4.16 15.46
C PRO A 35 -25.61 4.43 16.25
N SER A 36 -24.55 3.63 16.05
CA SER A 36 -23.23 3.88 16.64
C SER A 36 -22.38 4.90 15.90
N TRP A 37 -22.85 5.43 14.76
CA TRP A 37 -22.08 6.29 13.88
C TRP A 37 -21.42 7.47 14.59
N ALA A 38 -22.12 8.15 15.52
CA ALA A 38 -21.57 9.32 16.18
C ALA A 38 -20.21 9.06 16.87
N ASN A 39 -20.03 7.86 17.44
CA ASN A 39 -18.77 7.47 18.06
C ASN A 39 -17.74 7.05 17.01
N THR A 40 -18.14 6.17 16.10
CA THR A 40 -17.27 5.65 15.04
C THR A 40 -16.78 6.76 14.09
N CYS A 41 -17.58 7.81 13.89
CA CYS A 41 -17.26 8.95 13.04
C CYS A 41 -16.05 9.72 13.55
N SER A 42 -15.96 9.98 14.86
CA SER A 42 -14.80 10.70 15.41
C SER A 42 -13.53 9.86 15.27
N VAL A 43 -13.63 8.57 15.58
CA VAL A 43 -12.54 7.60 15.52
C VAL A 43 -12.04 7.43 14.09
N LEU A 44 -12.96 7.26 13.14
CA LEU A 44 -12.67 7.16 11.70
C LEU A 44 -12.04 8.44 11.17
N SER A 45 -12.61 9.60 11.51
CA SER A 45 -12.10 10.90 11.05
C SER A 45 -10.66 11.12 11.53
N GLU A 46 -10.37 10.81 12.80
CA GLU A 46 -9.02 10.91 13.37
C GLU A 46 -8.04 9.93 12.70
N ALA A 47 -8.43 8.67 12.51
CA ALA A 47 -7.60 7.68 11.84
C ALA A 47 -7.28 8.06 10.37
N LEU A 48 -8.28 8.55 9.63
CA LEU A 48 -8.11 9.04 8.26
C LEU A 48 -7.21 10.27 8.22
N GLU A 49 -7.40 11.22 9.13
CA GLU A 49 -6.57 12.42 9.24
C GLU A 49 -5.10 12.06 9.47
N ASN A 50 -4.82 11.14 10.41
CA ASN A 50 -3.47 10.68 10.72
C ASN A 50 -2.81 10.00 9.51
N VAL A 51 -3.51 9.08 8.83
CA VAL A 51 -2.93 8.34 7.70
C VAL A 51 -2.83 9.19 6.43
N LEU A 52 -3.81 10.03 6.12
CA LEU A 52 -3.79 10.86 4.91
C LEU A 52 -2.84 12.05 5.06
N CYS A 53 -2.64 12.59 6.27
CA CYS A 53 -1.57 13.56 6.53
C CYS A 53 -0.20 12.95 6.20
N LEU A 54 0.05 11.72 6.66
CA LEU A 54 1.25 10.97 6.30
C LEU A 54 1.33 10.75 4.79
N ALA A 55 0.27 10.25 4.15
CA ALA A 55 0.24 9.99 2.70
C ALA A 55 0.55 11.24 1.85
N CYS A 56 0.12 12.42 2.31
CA CYS A 56 0.42 13.70 1.66
C CYS A 56 1.87 14.15 1.88
N GLY A 57 2.42 13.91 3.07
CA GLY A 57 3.77 14.32 3.47
C GLY A 57 4.88 13.36 3.06
N LEU A 58 4.56 12.12 2.69
CA LEU A 58 5.54 11.14 2.22
C LEU A 58 6.18 11.60 0.91
N ALA A 59 7.47 11.90 0.98
CA ALA A 59 8.29 12.13 -0.19
C ALA A 59 8.59 10.78 -0.86
N GLY A 60 8.71 10.77 -2.19
CA GLY A 60 8.66 9.50 -2.94
C GLY A 60 7.63 9.54 -4.07
N PRO A 61 7.36 8.42 -4.74
CA PRO A 61 6.13 8.20 -5.49
C PRO A 61 4.92 8.21 -4.53
N CYS A 62 3.75 8.65 -4.98
CA CYS A 62 2.58 8.69 -4.10
C CYS A 62 2.06 7.27 -3.85
N ARG A 63 1.91 6.89 -2.57
CA ARG A 63 1.42 5.57 -2.16
C ARG A 63 -0.11 5.45 -2.26
N VAL A 64 -0.81 6.55 -2.04
CA VAL A 64 -2.26 6.66 -2.25
C VAL A 64 -2.49 7.71 -3.34
N PRO A 65 -2.33 7.37 -4.63
CA PRO A 65 -2.27 8.37 -5.68
C PRO A 65 -3.60 9.11 -5.89
N LEU A 66 -4.73 8.40 -5.74
CA LEU A 66 -6.07 8.94 -5.88
C LEU A 66 -6.97 8.37 -4.79
N LEU A 67 -7.82 9.22 -4.23
CA LEU A 67 -8.83 8.86 -3.25
C LEU A 67 -10.20 9.41 -3.67
N SER A 68 -11.23 8.58 -3.54
CA SER A 68 -12.64 8.97 -3.57
C SER A 68 -13.32 8.53 -2.28
N LEU A 69 -14.22 9.34 -1.75
CA LEU A 69 -14.95 9.05 -0.52
C LEU A 69 -16.46 9.21 -0.75
N TYR A 70 -17.17 8.14 -0.43
CA TYR A 70 -18.63 8.04 -0.48
C TYR A 70 -19.18 7.78 0.91
N VAL A 71 -20.34 8.34 1.18
CA VAL A 71 -21.09 8.12 2.40
C VAL A 71 -22.45 7.56 2.05
N VAL A 72 -22.88 6.53 2.78
CA VAL A 72 -24.17 5.88 2.59
C VAL A 72 -25.07 6.25 3.76
N GLN A 73 -26.08 7.05 3.47
CA GLN A 73 -27.23 7.34 4.33
C GLN A 73 -28.47 6.70 3.64
N PRO A 74 -29.74 7.12 3.84
CA PRO A 74 -30.86 6.59 3.05
C PRO A 74 -30.63 6.68 1.52
N GLN A 75 -29.74 7.57 1.07
CA GLN A 75 -29.18 7.63 -0.27
C GLN A 75 -27.64 7.68 -0.21
N GLN A 76 -26.97 7.34 -1.31
CA GLN A 76 -25.52 7.47 -1.43
C GLN A 76 -25.13 8.92 -1.78
N GLU A 77 -24.08 9.43 -1.16
CA GLU A 77 -23.53 10.76 -1.42
C GLU A 77 -22.00 10.67 -1.64
N CYS A 78 -21.51 11.37 -2.66
CA CYS A 78 -20.08 11.47 -2.96
C CYS A 78 -19.47 12.72 -2.29
N LEU A 79 -18.91 12.58 -1.08
CA LEU A 79 -18.25 13.69 -0.38
C LEU A 79 -16.94 14.13 -1.06
N LEU A 80 -16.18 13.16 -1.58
CA LEU A 80 -14.93 13.44 -2.28
C LEU A 80 -14.89 12.68 -3.60
N PRO A 81 -15.02 13.36 -4.75
CA PRO A 81 -14.73 12.73 -6.03
C PRO A 81 -13.23 12.45 -6.15
N PHE A 82 -12.84 11.52 -7.04
CA PHE A 82 -11.43 11.18 -7.26
C PHE A 82 -10.50 12.40 -7.30
N THR A 83 -9.65 12.49 -6.27
CA THR A 83 -8.75 13.61 -6.03
C THR A 83 -7.34 13.08 -5.75
N GLN A 84 -6.33 13.78 -6.27
CA GLN A 84 -4.92 13.43 -5.99
C GLN A 84 -4.56 13.76 -4.55
N VAL A 85 -4.14 12.75 -3.79
CA VAL A 85 -3.93 12.90 -2.34
C VAL A 85 -2.84 13.93 -2.04
N ARG A 86 -1.67 13.78 -2.66
CA ARG A 86 -0.48 14.61 -2.39
C ARG A 86 -0.69 16.11 -2.60
N GLU A 87 -1.46 16.51 -3.60
CA GLU A 87 -1.60 17.92 -3.99
C GLU A 87 -2.85 18.60 -3.40
N ASN A 88 -3.75 17.83 -2.77
CA ASN A 88 -5.07 18.33 -2.38
C ASN A 88 -5.40 18.09 -0.91
N PHE A 89 -4.39 18.17 -0.02
CA PHE A 89 -4.59 17.97 1.41
C PHE A 89 -5.69 18.87 2.00
N ALA A 90 -5.77 20.14 1.59
CA ALA A 90 -6.82 21.05 2.05
C ALA A 90 -8.24 20.57 1.71
N ARG A 91 -8.43 19.96 0.52
CA ARG A 91 -9.73 19.41 0.10
C ARG A 91 -10.07 18.14 0.88
N ILE A 92 -9.06 17.32 1.17
CA ILE A 92 -9.21 16.10 1.98
C ILE A 92 -9.59 16.47 3.41
N GLN A 93 -8.92 17.46 4.00
CA GLN A 93 -9.24 18.01 5.32
C GLN A 93 -10.66 18.57 5.41
N ALA A 94 -11.10 19.29 4.37
CA ALA A 94 -12.49 19.74 4.28
C ALA A 94 -13.48 18.57 4.23
N CYS A 95 -13.19 17.52 3.44
CA CYS A 95 -14.02 16.32 3.37
C CYS A 95 -14.07 15.55 4.71
N ILE A 96 -12.95 15.42 5.43
CA ILE A 96 -12.93 14.81 6.77
C ILE A 96 -13.73 15.66 7.77
N SER A 97 -13.65 16.98 7.67
CA SER A 97 -14.45 17.89 8.50
C SER A 97 -15.95 17.77 8.21
N GLU A 98 -16.31 17.60 6.94
CA GLU A 98 -17.69 17.34 6.51
C GLU A 98 -18.19 15.98 7.02
N LEU A 99 -17.40 14.93 6.89
CA LEU A 99 -17.68 13.59 7.45
C LEU A 99 -17.96 13.69 8.96
N ARG A 100 -17.15 14.45 9.70
CA ARG A 100 -17.32 14.70 11.15
C ARG A 100 -18.60 15.46 11.48
N SER A 101 -19.10 16.27 10.56
CA SER A 101 -20.33 17.04 10.72
C SER A 101 -21.61 16.27 10.37
N LEU A 102 -21.48 15.09 9.75
CA LEU A 102 -22.63 14.26 9.40
C LEU A 102 -23.31 13.73 10.67
N THR A 103 -24.45 14.34 10.98
CA THR A 103 -25.41 13.83 11.95
C THR A 103 -26.08 12.59 11.36
N ALA A 104 -26.33 11.58 12.19
CA ALA A 104 -27.18 10.46 11.81
C ALA A 104 -28.65 10.93 11.73
N GLU A 105 -28.97 11.78 10.76
CA GLU A 105 -30.33 12.26 10.53
C GLU A 105 -31.21 11.12 10.03
N GLY A 106 -32.15 10.70 10.87
CA GLY A 106 -33.17 9.72 10.51
C GLY A 106 -32.59 8.36 10.10
N CYS A 107 -32.02 7.62 11.06
CA CYS A 107 -31.67 6.21 10.87
C CYS A 107 -32.93 5.39 10.59
N PHE A 108 -33.28 5.26 9.31
CA PHE A 108 -34.24 4.26 8.85
C PHE A 108 -33.43 3.08 8.31
N PRO A 109 -33.55 1.87 8.89
CA PRO A 109 -32.92 0.70 8.32
C PRO A 109 -33.60 0.41 6.98
N GLN A 110 -32.98 0.85 5.88
CA GLN A 110 -33.30 0.41 4.54
C GLN A 110 -32.04 -0.14 3.89
N GLY A 111 -32.23 -1.23 3.13
CA GLY A 111 -31.21 -2.24 2.88
C GLY A 111 -29.95 -1.76 2.18
N VAL A 112 -28.99 -2.69 2.10
CA VAL A 112 -27.64 -2.63 1.50
C VAL A 112 -27.55 -2.00 0.08
N ASN A 113 -28.66 -1.61 -0.51
CA ASN A 113 -28.75 -1.04 -1.84
C ASN A 113 -27.93 0.25 -2.00
N GLY A 114 -27.84 1.10 -0.96
CA GLY A 114 -27.05 2.33 -1.00
C GLY A 114 -25.54 2.07 -1.12
N VAL A 115 -25.03 1.05 -0.43
CA VAL A 115 -23.61 0.64 -0.52
C VAL A 115 -23.29 0.16 -1.94
N VAL A 116 -24.16 -0.68 -2.51
CA VAL A 116 -23.97 -1.15 -3.89
C VAL A 116 -23.98 0.03 -4.87
N GLN A 117 -24.91 0.97 -4.72
CA GLN A 117 -24.94 2.17 -5.59
C GLN A 117 -23.67 3.01 -5.46
N ALA A 118 -23.16 3.25 -4.25
CA ALA A 118 -21.90 3.96 -4.04
C ALA A 118 -20.71 3.27 -4.74
N VAL A 119 -20.64 1.93 -4.65
CA VAL A 119 -19.62 1.13 -5.35
C VAL A 119 -19.76 1.27 -6.87
N GLN A 120 -20.98 1.18 -7.40
CA GLN A 120 -21.26 1.33 -8.83
C GLN A 120 -20.86 2.72 -9.35
N ASP A 121 -21.25 3.76 -8.62
CA ASP A 121 -20.98 5.15 -8.99
C ASP A 121 -19.49 5.47 -8.88
N GLY A 122 -18.81 4.97 -7.85
CA GLY A 122 -17.35 5.08 -7.72
C GLY A 122 -16.60 4.40 -8.86
N LEU A 123 -17.00 3.19 -9.25
CA LEU A 123 -16.42 2.49 -10.41
C LEU A 123 -16.67 3.24 -11.72
N GLN A 124 -17.86 3.80 -11.92
CA GLN A 124 -18.15 4.62 -13.09
C GLN A 124 -17.32 5.91 -13.10
N GLN A 125 -17.18 6.57 -11.95
CA GLN A 125 -16.37 7.76 -11.80
C GLN A 125 -14.90 7.45 -12.10
N PHE A 126 -14.38 6.31 -11.64
CA PHE A 126 -13.02 5.87 -11.95
C PHE A 126 -12.81 5.68 -13.45
N LYS A 127 -13.76 5.04 -14.15
CA LYS A 127 -13.70 4.86 -15.61
C LYS A 127 -13.68 6.20 -16.34
N GLN A 128 -14.52 7.14 -15.92
CA GLN A 128 -14.55 8.49 -16.50
C GLN A 128 -13.24 9.23 -16.23
N TYR A 129 -12.78 9.24 -14.98
CA TYR A 129 -11.53 9.87 -14.58
C TYR A 129 -10.36 9.33 -15.40
N SER A 130 -10.18 8.02 -15.44
CA SER A 130 -9.09 7.34 -16.16
C SER A 130 -9.10 7.63 -17.65
N ARG A 131 -10.29 7.75 -18.29
CA ARG A 131 -10.39 8.14 -19.71
C ARG A 131 -9.93 9.57 -19.95
N HIS A 132 -10.23 10.50 -19.03
CA HIS A 132 -9.83 11.90 -19.15
C HIS A 132 -8.36 12.13 -18.83
N THR A 133 -7.76 11.39 -17.89
CA THR A 133 -6.34 11.54 -17.52
C THR A 133 -5.38 10.79 -18.44
N ALA A 134 -5.83 9.75 -19.15
CA ALA A 134 -4.99 8.97 -20.07
C ALA A 134 -4.33 9.81 -21.19
N ALA A 135 -4.85 11.00 -21.52
CA ALA A 135 -4.26 11.91 -22.48
C ALA A 135 -2.96 12.60 -21.98
N GLY A 136 -2.66 12.55 -20.69
CA GLY A 136 -1.54 13.28 -20.05
C GLY A 136 -0.32 12.43 -19.66
N GLY A 137 -0.36 11.11 -19.85
CA GLY A 137 0.71 10.18 -19.47
C GLY A 137 0.70 9.82 -17.99
N SER A 138 0.86 8.52 -17.70
CA SER A 138 0.77 7.85 -16.39
C SER A 138 -0.67 7.60 -15.88
N THR A 139 -1.19 6.40 -16.16
CA THR A 139 -2.46 5.91 -15.61
C THR A 139 -2.21 4.92 -14.48
N ASN A 140 -2.81 5.14 -13.29
CA ASN A 140 -3.10 4.03 -12.39
C ASN A 140 -4.20 3.21 -13.07
N SER A 141 -3.91 1.96 -13.43
CA SER A 141 -4.86 1.10 -14.14
C SER A 141 -5.86 0.42 -13.22
N SER A 142 -5.63 0.50 -11.90
CA SER A 142 -6.36 -0.28 -10.91
C SER A 142 -7.01 0.56 -9.81
N VAL A 143 -8.13 0.05 -9.29
CA VAL A 143 -8.86 0.60 -8.15
C VAL A 143 -9.09 -0.48 -7.09
N GLU A 144 -9.01 -0.09 -5.82
CA GLU A 144 -9.40 -0.89 -4.66
C GLU A 144 -10.53 -0.20 -3.92
N ILE A 145 -11.47 -0.98 -3.42
CA ILE A 145 -12.65 -0.48 -2.73
C ILE A 145 -12.63 -0.97 -1.30
N THR A 146 -12.70 -0.04 -0.36
CA THR A 146 -12.84 -0.32 1.07
C THR A 146 -14.21 0.15 1.53
N ILE A 147 -15.02 -0.76 2.05
CA ILE A 147 -16.36 -0.50 2.55
C ILE A 147 -16.31 -0.63 4.07
N LEU A 148 -16.58 0.46 4.79
CA LEU A 148 -16.63 0.48 6.24
C LEU A 148 -18.09 0.46 6.70
N THR A 149 -18.48 -0.52 7.51
CA THR A 149 -19.85 -0.66 8.02
C THR A 149 -19.87 -1.16 9.46
N SER A 150 -20.91 -0.81 10.21
CA SER A 150 -21.21 -1.45 11.51
C SER A 150 -22.33 -2.50 11.38
N GLN A 151 -22.81 -2.77 10.17
CA GLN A 151 -23.78 -3.83 9.91
C GLN A 151 -23.08 -5.17 9.67
N PRO A 152 -23.77 -6.31 9.90
CA PRO A 152 -23.22 -7.62 9.61
C PRO A 152 -22.81 -7.75 8.14
N SER A 153 -21.55 -8.06 7.91
CA SER A 153 -20.94 -8.14 6.57
C SER A 153 -21.53 -9.24 5.68
N ARG A 154 -22.08 -10.32 6.24
CA ARG A 154 -22.54 -11.51 5.49
C ARG A 154 -23.63 -11.22 4.46
N GLU A 155 -24.65 -10.45 4.82
CA GLU A 155 -25.75 -10.12 3.89
C GLU A 155 -25.29 -9.09 2.85
N MET A 156 -24.39 -8.19 3.26
CA MET A 156 -23.82 -7.17 2.38
C MET A 156 -22.98 -7.80 1.26
N VAL A 157 -22.12 -8.77 1.59
CA VAL A 157 -21.29 -9.49 0.62
C VAL A 157 -22.16 -10.20 -0.41
N LYS A 158 -23.20 -10.94 0.01
CA LYS A 158 -24.12 -11.61 -0.91
C LYS A 158 -24.81 -10.64 -1.88
N GLN A 159 -25.17 -9.45 -1.41
CA GLN A 159 -25.78 -8.43 -2.27
C GLN A 159 -24.78 -7.80 -3.23
N LEU A 160 -23.55 -7.55 -2.78
CA LEU A 160 -22.46 -7.06 -3.63
C LEU A 160 -22.15 -8.08 -4.73
N GLU A 161 -21.94 -9.35 -4.39
CA GLU A 161 -21.71 -10.42 -5.36
C GLU A 161 -22.83 -10.48 -6.39
N LYS A 162 -24.09 -10.51 -5.94
CA LYS A 162 -25.25 -10.60 -6.84
C LYS A 162 -25.37 -9.40 -7.77
N LYS A 163 -25.14 -8.18 -7.28
CA LYS A 163 -25.37 -6.95 -8.05
C LYS A 163 -24.16 -6.46 -8.86
N LEU A 164 -22.97 -6.95 -8.55
CA LEU A 164 -21.74 -6.65 -9.29
C LEU A 164 -21.47 -7.64 -10.44
N GLN A 165 -22.23 -8.74 -10.54
CA GLN A 165 -22.14 -9.74 -11.62
C GLN A 165 -22.20 -9.14 -13.03
N ASP A 166 -23.09 -8.15 -13.24
CA ASP A 166 -23.33 -7.56 -14.56
C ASP A 166 -22.45 -6.34 -14.86
N ILE A 167 -21.51 -6.01 -13.97
CA ILE A 167 -20.70 -4.81 -14.06
C ILE A 167 -19.32 -5.16 -14.61
N ASP A 168 -18.79 -4.28 -15.46
CA ASP A 168 -17.42 -4.39 -15.95
C ASP A 168 -16.44 -3.96 -14.84
N LEU A 169 -15.65 -4.92 -14.38
CA LEU A 169 -14.73 -4.80 -13.23
C LEU A 169 -13.27 -4.96 -13.63
N VAL A 170 -12.94 -4.78 -14.91
CA VAL A 170 -11.58 -5.01 -15.45
C VAL A 170 -10.48 -4.22 -14.71
N SER A 171 -10.81 -3.07 -14.12
CA SER A 171 -9.85 -2.26 -13.33
C SER A 171 -9.91 -2.50 -11.83
N LEU A 172 -10.84 -3.29 -11.32
CA LEU A 172 -11.00 -3.52 -9.90
C LEU A 172 -10.04 -4.62 -9.45
N ARG A 173 -9.13 -4.29 -8.52
CA ARG A 173 -8.20 -5.26 -7.93
C ARG A 173 -8.84 -6.04 -6.79
N ARG A 174 -9.59 -5.35 -5.92
CA ARG A 174 -10.12 -5.91 -4.68
C ARG A 174 -11.29 -5.08 -4.15
N ILE A 175 -12.23 -5.78 -3.50
CA ILE A 175 -13.22 -5.18 -2.60
C ILE A 175 -12.95 -5.72 -1.21
N GLN A 176 -12.88 -4.83 -0.23
CA GLN A 176 -12.77 -5.17 1.17
C GLN A 176 -13.97 -4.62 1.93
N VAL A 177 -14.67 -5.49 2.66
CA VAL A 177 -15.76 -5.13 3.57
C VAL A 177 -15.22 -5.19 5.00
N ILE A 178 -15.36 -4.10 5.73
CA ILE A 178 -14.79 -3.91 7.05
C ILE A 178 -15.92 -3.69 8.03
N GLU A 179 -16.10 -4.67 8.90
CA GLU A 179 -17.08 -4.65 9.97
C GLU A 179 -16.46 -4.05 11.23
N VAL A 180 -16.95 -2.87 11.62
CA VAL A 180 -16.46 -2.13 12.78
C VAL A 180 -17.20 -2.61 14.03
N LEU A 181 -16.49 -3.31 14.91
CA LEU A 181 -17.02 -3.89 16.13
C LEU A 181 -16.83 -2.93 17.31
N LYS A 182 -17.91 -2.71 18.06
CA LYS A 182 -17.85 -1.98 19.33
C LYS A 182 -17.27 -2.87 20.43
N ARG A 183 -16.43 -2.28 21.28
CA ARG A 183 -15.80 -2.97 22.42
C ARG A 183 -16.82 -3.55 23.42
N ASP A 184 -18.03 -2.99 23.48
CA ASP A 184 -19.11 -3.40 24.40
C ASP A 184 -19.79 -4.73 24.01
N PHE A 185 -19.54 -5.28 22.82
CA PHE A 185 -20.07 -6.58 22.38
C PHE A 185 -19.13 -7.75 22.65
N LEU A 186 -17.92 -7.49 23.17
CA LEU A 186 -17.05 -8.52 23.71
C LEU A 186 -17.51 -8.84 25.14
N GLN A 187 -18.64 -9.52 25.29
CA GLN A 187 -18.94 -10.15 26.57
C GLN A 187 -17.84 -11.16 26.91
N PRO A 188 -17.34 -11.22 28.15
CA PRO A 188 -16.61 -12.38 28.62
C PRO A 188 -17.64 -13.48 28.86
N GLU A 189 -17.93 -14.30 27.85
CA GLU A 189 -18.73 -15.50 28.08
C GLU A 189 -17.83 -16.60 28.64
N ASP A 190 -17.90 -16.74 29.97
CA ASP A 190 -17.70 -18.00 30.64
C ASP A 190 -18.65 -19.06 30.04
N VAL A 191 -18.04 -20.08 29.44
CA VAL A 191 -18.52 -21.47 29.35
C VAL A 191 -19.90 -21.70 28.74
N GLU A 192 -19.95 -21.85 27.42
CA GLU A 192 -20.56 -23.05 26.82
C GLU A 192 -19.88 -23.42 25.50
N GLN A 193 -19.27 -24.60 25.49
CA GLN A 193 -18.67 -25.23 24.31
C GLN A 193 -19.70 -25.39 23.19
N CYS A 194 -19.43 -24.81 22.03
CA CYS A 194 -19.83 -25.38 20.76
C CYS A 194 -18.57 -25.61 19.91
N VAL A 195 -18.35 -26.89 19.64
CA VAL A 195 -17.31 -27.48 18.79
C VAL A 195 -17.22 -26.74 17.44
N PRO A 196 -16.03 -26.56 16.83
CA PRO A 196 -15.95 -26.02 15.47
C PRO A 196 -16.52 -27.07 14.50
N ALA A 197 -17.80 -26.96 14.19
CA ALA A 197 -18.45 -27.78 13.19
C ALA A 197 -18.33 -27.09 11.84
N GLU A 198 -17.37 -27.61 11.07
CA GLU A 198 -17.29 -27.65 9.61
C GLU A 198 -17.27 -26.29 8.88
N GLU A 199 -16.08 -26.00 8.34
CA GLU A 199 -15.84 -25.24 7.10
C GLU A 199 -17.08 -25.26 6.20
N PRO A 200 -17.67 -24.09 5.83
CA PRO A 200 -18.55 -24.08 4.68
C PRO A 200 -17.68 -24.43 3.48
N SER A 201 -17.83 -25.68 3.03
CA SER A 201 -17.25 -26.22 1.82
C SER A 201 -17.17 -25.16 0.74
N SER A 202 -15.94 -24.88 0.33
CA SER A 202 -15.57 -24.25 -0.92
C SER A 202 -16.40 -24.85 -2.05
N ASP A 203 -17.50 -24.18 -2.41
CA ASP A 203 -18.27 -24.45 -3.62
C ASP A 203 -19.27 -23.31 -3.83
N MET A 204 -18.76 -22.18 -4.35
CA MET A 204 -19.38 -21.31 -5.37
C MET A 204 -18.60 -20.00 -5.54
N ALA A 205 -17.28 -20.08 -5.75
CA ALA A 205 -16.52 -18.96 -6.32
C ALA A 205 -16.71 -18.96 -7.84
N ILE A 206 -17.88 -18.52 -8.32
CA ILE A 206 -18.18 -18.36 -9.76
C ILE A 206 -18.00 -16.90 -10.21
N LEU A 207 -17.25 -16.11 -9.44
CA LEU A 207 -16.68 -14.85 -9.90
C LEU A 207 -15.24 -14.82 -9.42
N GLY A 208 -14.29 -14.54 -10.30
CA GLY A 208 -12.88 -14.31 -9.94
C GLY A 208 -12.66 -13.02 -9.14
N MET A 209 -13.61 -12.64 -8.30
CA MET A 209 -13.56 -11.51 -7.37
C MET A 209 -13.61 -12.07 -5.96
N ASP A 210 -12.52 -11.95 -5.23
CA ASP A 210 -12.50 -12.25 -3.81
C ASP A 210 -12.93 -10.98 -3.05
N ILE A 211 -14.13 -11.01 -2.42
CA ILE A 211 -14.57 -9.95 -1.51
C ILE A 211 -14.03 -10.31 -0.13
N GLU A 212 -12.98 -9.61 0.29
CA GLU A 212 -12.37 -9.89 1.59
C GLU A 212 -13.20 -9.24 2.70
N VAL A 213 -13.56 -10.03 3.72
CA VAL A 213 -14.25 -9.55 4.91
C VAL A 213 -13.26 -9.48 6.07
N GLN A 214 -13.17 -8.33 6.72
CA GLN A 214 -12.34 -8.12 7.89
C GLN A 214 -13.13 -7.46 9.01
N THR A 215 -12.95 -7.92 10.25
CA THR A 215 -13.49 -7.25 11.44
C THR A 215 -12.42 -6.39 12.09
N VAL A 216 -12.76 -5.16 12.48
CA VAL A 216 -11.85 -4.21 13.11
C VAL A 216 -12.52 -3.58 14.33
N GLU A 217 -11.76 -3.38 15.40
CA GLU A 217 -12.27 -2.69 16.59
C GLU A 217 -12.53 -1.20 16.32
N ASP A 218 -13.58 -0.66 16.93
CA ASP A 218 -13.91 0.78 16.94
C ASP A 218 -12.94 1.59 17.81
N ASN A 219 -11.68 1.66 17.38
CA ASN A 219 -10.65 2.49 17.99
C ASN A 219 -9.68 3.03 16.94
N VAL A 220 -9.04 4.17 17.27
CA VAL A 220 -8.23 4.94 16.32
C VAL A 220 -7.06 4.10 15.81
N ILE A 221 -6.39 3.37 16.70
CA ILE A 221 -5.20 2.59 16.38
C ILE A 221 -5.55 1.47 15.39
N SER A 222 -6.64 0.75 15.61
CA SER A 222 -7.07 -0.35 14.75
C SER A 222 -7.47 0.13 13.35
N LEU A 223 -8.23 1.23 13.26
CA LEU A 223 -8.57 1.85 11.96
C LEU A 223 -7.33 2.47 11.27
N GLU A 224 -6.41 3.07 12.02
CA GLU A 224 -5.14 3.55 11.46
C GLU A 224 -4.31 2.41 10.88
N MET A 225 -4.18 1.30 11.59
CA MET A 225 -3.41 0.14 11.13
C MET A 225 -4.00 -0.43 9.86
N LEU A 226 -5.33 -0.44 9.75
CA LEU A 226 -6.04 -0.77 8.54
C LEU A 226 -5.67 0.21 7.40
N PHE A 227 -5.84 1.53 7.57
CA PHE A 227 -5.54 2.48 6.49
C PHE A 227 -4.06 2.58 6.15
N LYS A 228 -3.15 2.26 7.09
CA LYS A 228 -1.72 2.13 6.82
C LYS A 228 -1.43 1.02 5.80
N THR A 229 -2.32 0.04 5.61
CA THR A 229 -2.19 -0.94 4.52
C THR A 229 -2.12 -0.27 3.15
N TRP A 230 -2.83 0.84 2.93
CA TRP A 230 -2.78 1.62 1.68
C TRP A 230 -1.43 2.27 1.40
N LEU A 231 -0.56 2.36 2.41
CA LEU A 231 0.80 2.90 2.25
C LEU A 231 1.82 1.84 1.79
N HIS A 232 1.42 0.57 1.78
CA HIS A 232 2.31 -0.53 1.41
C HIS A 232 2.58 -0.54 -0.10
N ASP A 233 3.75 -1.04 -0.50
CA ASP A 233 4.06 -1.13 -1.92
C ASP A 233 3.36 -2.33 -2.57
N HIS A 234 2.34 -2.06 -3.40
CA HIS A 234 1.59 -3.07 -4.16
C HIS A 234 2.31 -3.49 -5.47
N GLY A 235 3.59 -3.16 -5.62
CA GLY A 235 4.39 -3.42 -6.82
C GLY A 235 4.77 -4.88 -7.08
N THR A 236 3.87 -5.85 -6.86
CA THR A 236 4.12 -7.27 -7.18
C THR A 236 3.83 -7.65 -8.63
N GLU A 237 3.41 -6.70 -9.48
CA GLU A 237 3.15 -7.00 -10.90
C GLU A 237 4.43 -7.20 -11.72
N ARG A 238 5.57 -6.63 -11.28
CA ARG A 238 6.86 -6.73 -11.97
C ARG A 238 8.01 -6.71 -10.98
N GLU A 239 9.06 -7.46 -11.35
CA GLU A 239 10.35 -7.45 -10.67
C GLU A 239 10.93 -6.02 -10.69
N GLN A 240 11.42 -5.55 -9.55
CA GLN A 240 11.97 -4.19 -9.43
C GLN A 240 13.50 -4.16 -9.60
N LEU A 241 14.17 -5.26 -9.29
CA LEU A 241 15.63 -5.37 -9.30
C LEU A 241 16.09 -6.76 -9.78
N HIS A 242 17.06 -6.80 -10.70
CA HIS A 242 17.84 -8.00 -11.02
C HIS A 242 19.25 -7.85 -10.49
N LEU A 243 19.66 -8.73 -9.57
CA LEU A 243 21.03 -8.84 -9.09
C LEU A 243 21.77 -9.88 -9.93
N LEU A 244 22.75 -9.42 -10.71
CA LEU A 244 23.64 -10.27 -11.49
C LEU A 244 24.86 -10.62 -10.65
N LEU A 245 24.88 -11.85 -10.15
CA LEU A 245 25.99 -12.41 -9.38
C LEU A 245 27.09 -12.91 -10.30
N PRO A 246 28.37 -12.67 -9.97
CA PRO A 246 29.49 -13.24 -10.71
C PRO A 246 29.49 -14.77 -10.55
N SER A 247 29.53 -15.48 -11.66
CA SER A 247 29.57 -16.94 -11.65
C SER A 247 31.00 -17.42 -11.45
N GLY A 248 31.19 -18.05 -10.30
CA GLY A 248 32.47 -18.20 -9.64
C GLY A 248 32.31 -17.52 -8.30
N GLY A 249 32.14 -18.31 -7.24
CA GLY A 249 32.08 -17.78 -5.88
C GLY A 249 33.26 -16.83 -5.61
N PHE A 250 33.22 -16.09 -4.51
CA PHE A 250 34.28 -15.14 -4.16
C PHE A 250 35.69 -15.77 -3.99
N GLY A 251 35.86 -17.07 -4.26
CA GLY A 251 37.12 -17.81 -4.35
C GLY A 251 37.60 -18.03 -5.79
N HIS A 252 38.91 -17.88 -5.98
CA HIS A 252 39.63 -18.04 -7.23
C HIS A 252 39.59 -19.47 -7.79
N THR A 253 38.55 -19.86 -8.55
CA THR A 253 38.66 -20.99 -9.49
C THR A 253 37.84 -20.74 -10.77
N ALA A 254 38.45 -21.06 -11.90
CA ALA A 254 38.00 -20.70 -13.24
C ALA A 254 36.80 -21.56 -13.70
N ALA A 255 35.60 -21.01 -13.59
CA ALA A 255 34.40 -21.49 -14.27
C ALA A 255 34.17 -20.71 -15.60
N PRO A 256 33.49 -21.31 -16.60
CA PRO A 256 33.31 -20.68 -17.91
C PRO A 256 32.54 -19.34 -17.80
N LYS A 257 33.13 -18.31 -18.41
CA LYS A 257 32.91 -16.87 -18.15
C LYS A 257 31.53 -16.27 -18.50
N ASN A 258 30.51 -17.03 -18.89
CA ASN A 258 29.37 -16.43 -19.59
C ASN A 258 27.95 -16.65 -19.04
N THR A 259 27.77 -17.32 -17.89
CA THR A 259 26.41 -17.49 -17.33
C THR A 259 26.31 -16.80 -15.99
N LEU A 260 26.06 -15.49 -15.94
CA LEU A 260 25.82 -14.77 -14.67
C LEU A 260 24.53 -15.29 -14.02
N MET A 261 24.59 -15.65 -12.74
CA MET A 261 23.40 -16.01 -11.98
C MET A 261 22.59 -14.74 -11.71
N CYS A 262 21.30 -14.74 -12.05
CA CYS A 262 20.42 -13.60 -11.89
C CYS A 262 19.43 -13.89 -10.76
N LEU A 263 19.46 -13.08 -9.70
CA LEU A 263 18.41 -13.07 -8.69
C LEU A 263 17.41 -11.98 -9.03
N LYS A 264 16.14 -12.34 -9.04
CA LYS A 264 15.02 -11.45 -9.27
C LYS A 264 14.48 -11.00 -7.91
N CYS A 265 14.43 -9.71 -7.70
CA CYS A 265 14.19 -9.12 -6.41
C CYS A 265 13.18 -7.98 -6.50
N ASP A 266 12.46 -7.80 -5.40
CA ASP A 266 11.67 -6.60 -5.15
C ASP A 266 12.41 -5.71 -4.14
N LEU A 267 12.15 -4.41 -4.21
CA LEU A 267 12.69 -3.39 -3.34
C LEU A 267 11.61 -2.96 -2.36
N GLN A 268 11.88 -3.13 -1.07
CA GLN A 268 11.00 -2.65 -0.02
C GLN A 268 11.63 -1.44 0.67
N GLU A 269 10.94 -0.31 0.59
CA GLU A 269 11.24 0.83 1.45
C GLU A 269 10.95 0.44 2.90
N ARG A 270 11.94 0.59 3.77
CA ARG A 270 11.73 0.47 5.20
C ARG A 270 12.50 1.59 5.89
N LEU A 271 11.83 2.27 6.81
CA LEU A 271 12.52 3.11 7.77
C LEU A 271 13.27 2.16 8.70
N LEU A 272 14.56 1.93 8.44
CA LEU A 272 15.41 1.18 9.35
C LEU A 272 15.73 2.09 10.54
N ASP A 273 15.36 1.65 11.73
CA ASP A 273 15.90 2.24 12.96
C ASP A 273 17.38 1.85 13.06
N PRO A 274 18.32 2.80 13.01
CA PRO A 274 19.74 2.52 13.15
C PRO A 274 20.06 1.78 14.47
N ALA A 275 19.26 1.97 15.51
CA ALA A 275 19.43 1.30 16.81
C ALA A 275 19.16 -0.21 16.77
N LEU A 276 18.47 -0.71 15.73
CA LEU A 276 18.17 -2.14 15.54
C LEU A 276 19.20 -2.86 14.66
N LEU A 277 20.16 -2.14 14.08
CA LEU A 277 21.27 -2.74 13.35
C LEU A 277 22.30 -3.24 14.37
N SER A 278 22.69 -4.51 14.27
CA SER A 278 23.62 -5.13 15.22
C SER A 278 25.00 -4.50 15.12
N GLY A 279 25.25 -3.51 15.96
CA GLY A 279 26.51 -2.79 16.11
C GLY A 279 26.40 -1.84 17.29
N THR A 280 26.85 -2.30 18.47
CA THR A 280 26.92 -1.47 19.67
C THR A 280 27.91 -0.32 19.42
N ALA A 281 27.39 0.87 19.12
CA ALA A 281 28.13 2.10 19.30
C ALA A 281 27.53 2.81 20.52
N ASP A 282 28.15 2.59 21.68
CA ASP A 282 27.99 3.45 22.86
C ASP A 282 28.45 4.86 22.48
N GLY A 283 27.51 5.65 21.98
CA GLY A 283 27.73 7.03 21.59
C GLY A 283 26.43 7.76 21.75
N ALA A 284 26.30 8.53 22.83
CA ALA A 284 25.24 9.51 23.01
C ALA A 284 25.31 10.56 21.86
N GLY A 285 24.72 10.22 20.73
CA GLY A 285 24.72 11.00 19.50
C GLY A 285 23.36 11.66 19.32
N ARG A 286 23.33 12.97 19.56
CA ARG A 286 22.22 13.91 19.35
C ARG A 286 21.14 13.43 18.38
N ALA A 287 19.91 13.41 18.87
CA ALA A 287 18.70 13.31 18.05
C ALA A 287 18.84 14.24 16.84
N ALA A 288 18.76 13.67 15.64
CA ALA A 288 18.74 14.42 14.41
C ALA A 288 17.57 15.41 14.46
N ASP A 289 17.88 16.68 14.19
CA ASP A 289 16.92 17.78 14.13
C ASP A 289 15.86 17.45 13.05
N PRO A 290 14.57 17.32 13.40
CA PRO A 290 13.51 16.95 12.45
C PRO A 290 13.21 18.03 11.40
N SER A 291 13.93 19.16 11.44
CA SER A 291 13.70 20.33 10.59
C SER A 291 14.46 20.35 9.26
N SER A 292 15.36 19.39 8.98
CA SER A 292 15.99 19.30 7.66
C SER A 292 15.03 18.60 6.68
N PRO A 293 14.62 19.24 5.56
CA PRO A 293 13.87 18.54 4.53
C PRO A 293 14.81 17.49 3.96
N TRP A 294 14.63 16.24 4.37
CA TRP A 294 15.19 15.11 3.65
C TRP A 294 14.68 15.27 2.22
N HIS A 295 15.54 15.73 1.31
CA HIS A 295 15.25 15.66 -0.11
C HIS A 295 15.31 14.17 -0.46
N VAL A 296 14.21 13.48 -0.16
CA VAL A 296 14.02 12.06 -0.36
C VAL A 296 14.05 11.82 -1.86
N ALA A 297 15.17 11.27 -2.34
CA ALA A 297 15.22 10.76 -3.69
C ALA A 297 14.32 9.52 -3.74
N ALA A 298 13.07 9.74 -4.15
CA ALA A 298 12.14 8.71 -4.59
C ALA A 298 12.88 7.71 -5.50
N TRP A 299 12.86 6.41 -5.19
CA TRP A 299 13.27 5.44 -6.19
C TRP A 299 12.27 5.49 -7.35
N PRO A 300 12.72 5.52 -8.62
CA PRO A 300 11.79 5.50 -9.75
C PRO A 300 11.04 4.16 -9.77
N SER A 301 9.75 4.18 -9.43
CA SER A 301 8.93 2.98 -9.14
C SER A 301 8.70 2.03 -10.32
N THR A 302 9.23 2.30 -11.50
CA THR A 302 8.85 1.58 -12.73
C THR A 302 10.02 1.08 -13.57
N ALA A 303 11.26 1.35 -13.17
CA ALA A 303 12.41 0.85 -13.91
C ALA A 303 12.92 -0.44 -13.26
N LEU A 304 12.87 -1.55 -14.00
CA LEU A 304 13.64 -2.73 -13.65
C LEU A 304 15.13 -2.36 -13.69
N HIS A 305 15.79 -2.37 -12.54
CA HIS A 305 17.22 -2.09 -12.47
C HIS A 305 18.00 -3.40 -12.55
N LYS A 306 19.04 -3.45 -13.39
CA LYS A 306 19.98 -4.58 -13.42
C LYS A 306 21.27 -4.14 -12.76
N LEU A 307 21.50 -4.60 -11.54
CA LEU A 307 22.71 -4.31 -10.78
C LEU A 307 23.65 -5.51 -10.88
N ARG A 308 24.90 -5.24 -11.26
CA ARG A 308 25.96 -6.25 -11.24
C ARG A 308 26.68 -6.20 -9.90
N VAL A 309 26.70 -7.33 -9.21
CA VAL A 309 27.50 -7.45 -7.98
C VAL A 309 28.97 -7.49 -8.37
N LEU A 310 29.73 -6.52 -7.85
CA LEU A 310 31.17 -6.42 -8.11
C LEU A 310 31.99 -7.19 -7.06
N LYS A 311 31.65 -7.03 -5.78
CA LYS A 311 32.38 -7.61 -4.66
C LYS A 311 31.55 -7.61 -3.38
N ALA A 312 31.78 -8.59 -2.51
CA ALA A 312 31.31 -8.57 -1.12
C ALA A 312 32.32 -7.82 -0.24
N LEU A 313 31.81 -6.99 0.68
CA LEU A 313 32.60 -6.28 1.67
C LEU A 313 32.22 -6.83 3.05
N LYS A 314 33.22 -6.96 3.94
CA LYS A 314 32.94 -7.27 5.34
C LYS A 314 32.32 -6.05 6.02
N SER A 315 31.36 -6.29 6.92
CA SER A 315 30.68 -5.24 7.69
C SER A 315 31.64 -4.33 8.45
N GLU A 316 32.72 -4.89 9.02
CA GLU A 316 33.79 -4.14 9.73
C GLU A 316 34.48 -3.07 8.85
N GLY A 317 34.47 -3.25 7.53
CA GLY A 317 35.05 -2.31 6.57
C GLY A 317 34.08 -1.24 6.05
N VAL A 318 32.82 -1.28 6.48
CA VAL A 318 31.77 -0.36 6.04
C VAL A 318 31.58 0.70 7.12
N CYS A 319 31.82 1.97 6.77
CA CYS A 319 31.59 3.06 7.70
C CYS A 319 30.09 3.18 8.00
N GLU A 320 29.71 3.32 9.27
CA GLU A 320 28.31 3.49 9.68
C GLU A 320 27.63 4.67 8.95
N SER A 321 28.41 5.68 8.55
CA SER A 321 27.90 6.83 7.79
C SER A 321 27.23 6.49 6.44
N VAL A 322 27.60 5.37 5.80
CA VAL A 322 26.93 4.91 4.57
C VAL A 322 25.65 4.12 4.82
N LEU A 323 25.34 3.81 6.09
CA LEU A 323 24.07 3.22 6.50
C LEU A 323 23.02 4.30 6.81
N TYR A 324 23.43 5.56 6.99
CA TYR A 324 22.48 6.66 7.15
C TYR A 324 21.84 7.05 5.82
N GLY A 325 20.52 7.16 5.83
CA GLY A 325 19.70 7.46 4.66
C GLY A 325 18.41 6.65 4.66
N LEU A 326 17.83 6.45 3.48
CA LEU A 326 16.68 5.56 3.27
C LEU A 326 17.19 4.23 2.70
N PRO A 327 17.52 3.24 3.54
CA PRO A 327 17.93 1.93 3.08
C PRO A 327 16.74 1.19 2.46
N PHE A 328 17.01 0.47 1.38
CA PHE A 328 16.05 -0.43 0.77
C PHE A 328 16.37 -1.84 1.19
N ILE A 329 15.33 -2.57 1.59
CA ILE A 329 15.43 -4.01 1.81
C ILE A 329 15.22 -4.68 0.47
N ILE A 330 16.20 -5.46 0.06
CA ILE A 330 16.07 -6.36 -1.08
C ILE A 330 15.39 -7.63 -0.58
N LYS A 331 14.30 -8.03 -1.22
CA LYS A 331 13.60 -9.29 -0.96
C LYS A 331 13.51 -10.11 -2.25
N PRO A 332 13.39 -11.45 -2.19
CA PRO A 332 13.10 -12.24 -3.37
C PRO A 332 11.77 -11.78 -3.98
N THR A 333 11.68 -11.76 -5.32
CA THR A 333 10.48 -11.26 -6.00
C THR A 333 9.27 -12.15 -5.72
N SER A 334 8.10 -11.54 -5.58
CA SER A 334 6.82 -12.23 -5.54
C SER A 334 5.99 -11.97 -6.81
N CYS A 335 6.68 -11.70 -7.92
CA CYS A 335 6.06 -11.40 -9.20
C CYS A 335 5.21 -12.55 -9.72
N TRP A 336 3.89 -12.35 -9.83
CA TRP A 336 2.94 -13.37 -10.30
C TRP A 336 3.12 -13.74 -11.78
N GLN A 337 3.84 -12.93 -12.56
CA GLN A 337 4.12 -13.20 -13.97
C GLN A 337 5.17 -14.30 -14.16
N LEU A 338 5.82 -14.73 -13.09
CA LEU A 338 6.79 -15.81 -13.11
C LEU A 338 6.11 -17.13 -12.80
N ASP A 339 6.60 -18.19 -13.45
CA ASP A 339 6.14 -19.54 -13.18
C ASP A 339 6.52 -19.95 -11.74
N TRP A 340 5.70 -20.78 -11.11
CA TRP A 340 5.92 -21.23 -9.73
C TRP A 340 7.30 -21.86 -9.52
N ASP A 341 7.77 -22.68 -10.46
CA ASP A 341 9.10 -23.30 -10.42
C ASP A 341 10.22 -22.25 -10.45
N GLU A 342 10.02 -21.15 -11.19
CA GLU A 342 10.98 -20.05 -11.27
C GLU A 342 11.00 -19.23 -9.98
N LEU A 343 9.84 -18.94 -9.40
CA LEU A 343 9.72 -18.28 -8.09
C LEU A 343 10.40 -19.08 -6.99
N GLU A 344 10.14 -20.39 -6.93
CA GLU A 344 10.73 -21.28 -5.93
C GLU A 344 12.26 -21.37 -6.09
N THR A 345 12.74 -21.53 -7.33
CA THR A 345 14.18 -21.56 -7.62
C THR A 345 14.86 -20.24 -7.25
N ASN A 346 14.21 -19.12 -7.55
CA ASN A 346 14.70 -17.79 -7.21
C ASN A 346 14.71 -17.54 -5.68
N GLN A 347 13.68 -18.01 -4.97
CA GLN A 347 13.60 -17.97 -3.51
C GLN A 347 14.76 -18.75 -2.86
N HIS A 348 14.97 -20.00 -3.27
CA HIS A 348 16.08 -20.83 -2.78
C HIS A 348 17.44 -20.19 -3.07
N SER A 349 17.61 -19.65 -4.27
CA SER A 349 18.82 -18.95 -4.69
C SER A 349 19.10 -17.69 -3.86
N PHE A 350 18.06 -16.93 -3.54
CA PHE A 350 18.16 -15.75 -2.69
C PHE A 350 18.54 -16.13 -1.25
N HIS A 351 17.91 -17.16 -0.68
CA HIS A 351 18.28 -17.67 0.64
C HIS A 351 19.73 -18.16 0.69
N ALA A 352 20.22 -18.84 -0.36
CA ALA A 352 21.62 -19.25 -0.45
C ALA A 352 22.58 -18.06 -0.48
N LEU A 353 22.22 -16.96 -1.15
CA LEU A 353 22.98 -15.72 -1.11
C LEU A 353 23.00 -15.13 0.30
N CYS A 354 21.86 -15.04 0.98
CA CYS A 354 21.78 -14.55 2.36
C CYS A 354 22.68 -15.36 3.31
N HIS A 355 22.64 -16.69 3.21
CA HIS A 355 23.53 -17.57 3.98
C HIS A 355 25.01 -17.38 3.66
N SER A 356 25.36 -16.94 2.45
CA SER A 356 26.75 -16.68 2.06
C SER A 356 27.27 -15.31 2.52
N LEU A 357 26.36 -14.40 2.92
CA LEU A 357 26.67 -13.04 3.37
C LEU A 357 26.68 -12.90 4.90
N LEU A 358 26.12 -13.87 5.63
CA LEU A 358 26.23 -14.05 7.08
C LEU A 358 27.58 -14.71 7.42
#